data_AF-A0A8T2QGE8-F1
#
_entry.id   AF-A0A8T2QGE8-F1
#
_cell.length_a   1.000
_cell.length_b   1.000
_cell.length_c   1.000
_cell.angle_alpha   90.00
_cell.angle_beta   90.00
_cell.angle_gamma   90.00
#
_symmetry.space_group_name_H-M   'P 1'
#
loop_
_entity.id
_entity.type
_entity.pdbx_description
1 polymer ?
#
loop_
_entity_poly.entity_id
_entity_poly.type
_entity_poly.pdbx_seq_one_letter_code
_entity_poly.pdbx_strand_id
1 'polypeptide(L)'
;MLIAAVICLFLVYIFPIAHRSGGLKWILCGNLLSFLLAISLIGFEVIPPFTENTCRVLNAVQVVEIGSIDGVQKPTSSFLSLSSFTPGKLTREIPYIKDEGFSCEKTNVIDMVTYDIKYGCVSATGHESGDNILTVYPKLELVEEKVLNGETLAKFHLDAEGSLRWVLALNTTSLKSFQLDEVREPPGERHMLALRQNPASVEGWHIIQFVSGRGGPTKFDLSLTSLHSAPFKTISETFHNGLLLKWRTDVNMTTAKLERTIKRLPKWVSFFGKSTSPYPLTYLIKYP
;
A
#
# COMPACT_ATOMS: atom_id res chain seq x y z
N MET A 1 -23.15 4.61 4.98
CA MET A 1 -23.69 4.89 6.33
C MET A 1 -23.87 6.38 6.62
N LEU A 2 -22.85 7.23 6.43
CA LEU A 2 -22.96 8.67 6.75
C LEU A 2 -24.05 9.41 5.94
N ILE A 3 -24.14 9.18 4.64
CA ILE A 3 -25.16 9.80 3.77
C ILE A 3 -26.57 9.38 4.21
N ALA A 4 -26.77 8.09 4.49
CA ALA A 4 -28.05 7.59 5.00
C ALA A 4 -28.39 8.19 6.38
N ALA A 5 -27.41 8.30 7.29
CA ALA A 5 -27.60 8.93 8.59
C ALA A 5 -27.95 10.42 8.46
N VAL A 6 -27.31 11.14 7.54
CA VAL A 6 -27.60 12.56 7.25
C VAL A 6 -29.00 12.72 6.65
N ILE A 7 -29.40 11.85 5.71
CA ILE A 7 -30.76 11.85 5.13
C ILE A 7 -31.80 11.54 6.22
N CYS A 8 -31.55 10.54 7.07
CA CYS A 8 -32.44 10.20 8.19
C CYS A 8 -32.54 11.35 9.20
N LEU A 9 -31.42 11.98 9.58
CA LEU A 9 -31.42 13.15 10.47
C LEU A 9 -32.16 14.33 9.85
N PHE A 10 -31.99 14.56 8.54
CA PHE A 10 -32.71 15.59 7.82
C PHE A 10 -34.22 15.34 7.83
N LEU A 11 -34.66 14.11 7.53
CA LEU A 11 -36.08 13.74 7.50
C LEU A 11 -36.74 13.73 8.89
N VAL A 12 -36.03 13.29 9.92
CA VAL A 12 -36.59 13.14 11.28
C VAL A 12 -36.53 14.44 12.08
N TYR A 13 -35.47 15.24 11.94
CA TYR A 13 -35.27 16.42 12.80
C TYR A 13 -35.43 17.73 12.04
N ILE A 14 -34.80 17.87 10.88
CA ILE A 14 -34.79 19.16 10.16
C ILE A 14 -36.13 19.40 9.47
N PHE A 15 -36.69 18.39 8.82
CA PHE A 15 -37.90 18.51 8.03
C PHE A 15 -39.15 18.89 8.87
N PRO A 16 -39.43 18.28 10.04
CA PRO A 16 -40.59 18.65 10.85
C PRO A 16 -40.47 20.05 11.46
N ILE A 17 -39.26 20.44 11.87
CA ILE A 17 -38.96 21.78 12.41
C ILE A 17 -39.14 22.84 11.32
N ALA A 18 -38.62 22.57 10.11
CA ALA A 18 -38.76 23.47 8.96
C ALA A 18 -40.21 23.59 8.48
N HIS A 19 -40.99 22.50 8.57
CA HIS A 19 -42.41 22.50 8.26
C HIS A 19 -43.22 23.34 9.26
N ARG A 20 -42.97 23.18 10.57
CA ARG A 20 -43.67 23.93 11.62
C ARG A 20 -43.30 25.42 11.67
N SER A 21 -42.06 25.77 11.34
CA SER A 21 -41.55 27.15 11.36
C SER A 21 -41.78 27.94 10.06
N GLY A 22 -42.32 27.30 9.01
CA GLY A 22 -42.40 27.90 7.67
C GLY A 22 -41.06 28.01 6.94
N GLY A 23 -39.97 27.52 7.54
CA GLY A 23 -38.62 27.52 6.97
C GLY A 23 -38.42 26.54 5.79
N LEU A 24 -39.40 25.70 5.49
CA LEU A 24 -39.35 24.73 4.39
C LEU A 24 -39.01 25.37 3.04
N LYS A 25 -39.55 26.57 2.76
CA LYS A 25 -39.27 27.32 1.52
C LYS A 25 -37.78 27.70 1.41
N TRP A 26 -37.14 28.09 2.51
CA TRP A 26 -35.73 28.44 2.54
C TRP A 26 -34.82 27.23 2.37
N ILE A 27 -35.19 26.09 2.97
CA ILE A 27 -34.46 24.82 2.79
C ILE A 27 -34.58 24.30 1.36
N LEU A 28 -35.77 24.35 0.77
CA LEU A 28 -36.00 24.02 -0.64
C LEU A 28 -35.17 24.93 -1.56
N CYS A 29 -35.19 26.24 -1.31
CA CYS A 29 -34.40 27.21 -2.07
C CYS A 29 -32.90 26.92 -1.94
N GLY A 30 -32.40 26.64 -0.73
CA GLY A 30 -30.99 26.31 -0.49
C GLY A 30 -30.55 25.01 -1.18
N ASN A 31 -31.39 23.97 -1.16
CA ASN A 31 -31.11 22.72 -1.87
C ASN A 31 -31.18 22.89 -3.39
N LEU A 32 -32.14 23.68 -3.89
CA LEU A 32 -32.23 23.98 -5.31
C LEU A 32 -31.01 24.76 -5.77
N LEU A 33 -30.56 25.76 -5.00
CA LEU A 33 -29.37 26.54 -5.30
C LEU A 33 -28.10 25.67 -5.28
N SER A 34 -27.94 24.79 -4.28
CA SER A 34 -26.79 23.88 -4.22
C SER A 34 -26.79 22.86 -5.35
N PHE A 35 -27.97 22.36 -5.73
CA PHE A 35 -28.13 21.45 -6.86
C PHE A 35 -27.82 22.14 -8.19
N LEU A 36 -28.34 23.35 -8.42
CA LEU A 36 -28.03 24.15 -9.60
C LEU A 36 -26.54 24.47 -9.67
N LEU A 37 -25.92 24.86 -8.56
CA LEU A 37 -24.47 25.08 -8.50
C LEU A 37 -23.69 23.80 -8.85
N ALA A 38 -24.09 22.64 -8.33
CA ALA A 38 -23.45 21.37 -8.64
C ALA A 38 -23.59 21.00 -10.13
N ILE A 39 -24.77 21.18 -10.72
CA ILE A 39 -24.99 20.98 -12.16
C ILE A 39 -24.14 21.95 -12.97
N SER A 40 -24.10 23.23 -12.60
CA SER A 40 -23.26 24.21 -13.28
C SER A 40 -21.79 23.82 -13.22
N LEU A 41 -21.26 23.42 -12.06
CA LEU A 41 -19.87 22.98 -11.92
C LEU A 41 -19.53 21.76 -12.81
N ILE A 42 -20.48 20.84 -12.97
CA ILE A 42 -20.33 19.69 -13.87
C ILE A 42 -20.44 20.13 -15.33
N GLY A 43 -21.41 20.99 -15.67
CA GLY A 43 -21.66 21.48 -17.02
C GLY A 43 -20.53 22.38 -17.56
N PHE A 44 -19.85 23.12 -16.69
CA PHE A 44 -18.65 23.88 -17.01
C PHE A 44 -17.36 23.03 -16.95
N GLU A 45 -17.47 21.71 -16.77
CA GLU A 45 -16.34 20.77 -16.63
C GLU A 45 -15.32 21.13 -15.53
N VAL A 46 -15.71 21.95 -14.56
CA VAL A 46 -14.85 22.34 -13.42
C VAL A 46 -14.57 21.13 -12.53
N ILE A 47 -15.60 20.29 -12.33
CA ILE A 47 -15.49 19.01 -11.62
C ILE A 47 -16.16 17.94 -12.49
N PRO A 48 -15.39 17.05 -13.12
CA PRO A 48 -15.97 16.06 -14.02
C PRO A 48 -16.84 15.05 -13.23
N PRO A 49 -17.93 14.54 -13.83
CA PRO A 49 -18.77 13.52 -13.20
C PRO A 49 -18.02 12.20 -13.07
N PHE A 50 -18.48 11.33 -12.16
CA PHE A 50 -17.97 9.97 -12.09
C PHE A 50 -18.35 9.23 -13.38
N THR A 51 -17.34 8.82 -14.14
CA THR A 51 -17.51 8.08 -15.40
C THR A 51 -16.51 6.94 -15.41
N GLU A 52 -16.68 5.98 -16.32
CA GLU A 52 -15.70 4.91 -16.53
C GLU A 52 -14.30 5.44 -16.88
N ASN A 53 -14.20 6.71 -17.30
CA ASN A 53 -12.95 7.31 -17.78
C ASN A 53 -12.32 8.30 -16.79
N THR A 54 -12.98 8.61 -15.66
CA THR A 54 -12.54 9.68 -14.74
C THR A 54 -12.52 9.22 -13.29
N CYS A 55 -11.43 9.51 -12.58
CA CYS A 55 -11.19 9.14 -11.20
C CYS A 55 -11.01 10.39 -10.34
N ARG A 56 -11.88 10.61 -9.35
CA ARG A 56 -11.73 11.76 -8.43
C ARG A 56 -10.74 11.51 -7.30
N VAL A 57 -10.52 10.24 -6.98
CA VAL A 57 -9.66 9.81 -5.86
C VAL A 57 -8.53 8.96 -6.42
N LEU A 58 -7.31 9.47 -6.28
CA LEU A 58 -6.11 8.88 -6.84
C LEU A 58 -5.11 8.57 -5.74
N ASN A 59 -4.48 7.41 -5.84
CA ASN A 59 -3.34 7.04 -5.03
C ASN A 59 -2.10 7.08 -5.90
N ALA A 60 -1.13 7.87 -5.48
CA ALA A 60 0.16 8.01 -6.14
C ALA A 60 1.24 7.56 -5.16
N VAL A 61 1.94 6.48 -5.52
CA VAL A 61 2.97 5.89 -4.68
C VAL A 61 4.22 5.64 -5.52
N GLN A 62 5.36 6.11 -5.05
CA GLN A 62 6.65 5.67 -5.56
C GLN A 62 6.94 4.28 -4.97
N VAL A 63 7.18 3.31 -5.85
CA VAL A 63 7.56 1.95 -5.47
C VAL A 63 9.02 1.74 -5.83
N VAL A 64 9.76 1.16 -4.90
CA VAL A 64 11.14 0.71 -5.12
C VAL A 64 11.19 -0.78 -4.82
N GLU A 65 11.44 -1.60 -5.83
CA GLU A 65 11.69 -3.03 -5.63
C GLU A 65 13.15 -3.24 -5.27
N ILE A 66 13.37 -4.02 -4.21
CA ILE A 66 14.68 -4.42 -3.72
C ILE A 66 14.81 -5.92 -4.00
N GLY A 67 15.77 -6.25 -4.85
CA GLY A 67 16.17 -7.62 -5.12
C GLY A 67 17.44 -7.99 -4.34
N SER A 68 17.73 -9.28 -4.29
CA SER A 68 19.02 -9.79 -3.81
C SER A 68 19.82 -10.30 -5.01
N ILE A 69 20.95 -9.67 -5.28
CA ILE A 69 21.92 -10.13 -6.29
C ILE A 69 23.16 -10.58 -5.53
N ASP A 70 23.54 -11.85 -5.69
CA ASP A 70 24.69 -12.46 -5.00
C ASP A 70 24.64 -12.33 -3.46
N GLY A 71 23.44 -12.34 -2.89
CA GLY A 71 23.22 -12.16 -1.44
C GLY A 71 23.26 -10.71 -0.97
N VAL A 72 23.54 -9.75 -1.86
CA VAL A 72 23.54 -8.32 -1.53
C VAL A 72 22.22 -7.69 -1.99
N GLN A 73 21.49 -7.12 -1.04
CA GLN A 73 20.25 -6.41 -1.34
C GLN A 73 20.52 -5.07 -2.01
N LYS A 74 19.91 -4.84 -3.17
CA LYS A 74 20.01 -3.57 -3.91
C LYS A 74 18.68 -3.25 -4.61
N PRO A 75 18.34 -1.96 -4.76
CA PRO A 75 17.23 -1.55 -5.61
C PRO A 75 17.41 -2.09 -7.03
N THR A 76 16.41 -2.82 -7.54
CA THR A 76 16.42 -3.40 -8.89
C THR A 76 15.54 -2.61 -9.86
N SER A 77 14.41 -2.12 -9.38
CA SER A 77 13.48 -1.32 -10.16
C SER A 77 12.89 -0.22 -9.31
N SER A 78 12.56 0.90 -9.94
CA SER A 78 11.76 1.95 -9.30
C SER A 78 10.74 2.48 -10.29
N PHE A 79 9.52 2.72 -9.83
CA PHE A 79 8.46 3.26 -10.66
C PHE A 79 7.42 3.99 -9.81
N LEU A 80 6.75 4.96 -10.43
CA LEU A 80 5.57 5.57 -9.85
C LEU A 80 4.36 4.73 -10.25
N SER A 81 3.54 4.37 -9.27
CA SER A 81 2.26 3.71 -9.47
C SER A 81 1.14 4.68 -9.17
N LEU A 82 0.25 4.89 -10.15
CA LEU A 82 -1.01 5.59 -9.99
C LEU A 82 -2.17 4.61 -10.04
N SER A 83 -3.04 4.65 -9.05
CA SER A 83 -4.22 3.78 -9.00
C SER A 83 -5.43 4.53 -8.49
N SER A 84 -6.62 4.18 -8.99
CA SER A 84 -7.89 4.74 -8.53
C SER A 84 -8.61 3.80 -7.57
N PHE A 85 -9.24 4.37 -6.54
CA PHE A 85 -10.15 3.63 -5.65
C PHE A 85 -11.61 3.79 -5.99
N THR A 86 -11.93 4.77 -6.84
CA THR A 86 -13.26 4.93 -7.42
C THR A 86 -13.32 4.25 -8.79
N PRO A 87 -14.49 3.77 -9.24
CA PRO A 87 -14.67 3.34 -10.62
C PRO A 87 -14.14 4.39 -11.60
N GLY A 88 -13.28 3.98 -12.53
CA GLY A 88 -12.67 4.87 -13.53
C GLY A 88 -11.29 4.40 -13.99
N LYS A 89 -10.93 4.66 -15.26
CA LYS A 89 -9.68 4.23 -15.92
C LYS A 89 -8.64 5.34 -16.10
N LEU A 90 -8.58 6.33 -15.21
CA LEU A 90 -7.58 7.43 -15.22
C LEU A 90 -7.41 8.17 -16.57
N THR A 91 -8.34 8.03 -17.51
CA THR A 91 -8.15 8.40 -18.91
C THR A 91 -8.18 9.91 -19.10
N ARG A 92 -8.88 10.63 -18.22
CA ARG A 92 -8.93 12.10 -18.22
C ARG A 92 -7.74 12.73 -17.49
N GLU A 93 -7.12 12.01 -16.56
CA GLU A 93 -6.01 12.46 -15.73
C GLU A 93 -4.67 12.32 -16.44
N ILE A 94 -4.47 11.22 -17.19
CA ILE A 94 -3.21 10.90 -17.87
C ILE A 94 -2.72 11.98 -18.84
N PRO A 95 -3.56 12.65 -19.65
CA PRO A 95 -3.11 13.74 -20.53
C PRO A 95 -2.38 14.88 -19.81
N TYR A 96 -2.69 15.14 -18.53
CA TYR A 96 -2.05 16.19 -17.73
C TYR A 96 -0.62 15.83 -17.29
N ILE A 97 -0.31 14.54 -17.28
CA ILE A 97 0.99 13.98 -16.84
C ILE A 97 1.66 13.19 -17.96
N LYS A 98 1.29 13.46 -19.22
CA LYS A 98 1.82 12.74 -20.39
C LYS A 98 3.35 12.78 -20.46
N ASP A 99 3.93 13.91 -20.08
CA ASP A 99 5.38 14.13 -20.09
C ASP A 99 6.12 13.32 -19.02
N GLU A 100 5.41 12.76 -18.04
CA GLU A 100 5.99 11.89 -17.00
C GLU A 100 6.09 10.43 -17.47
N GLY A 101 5.62 10.08 -18.68
CA GLY A 101 5.84 8.77 -19.28
C GLY A 101 5.03 7.61 -18.66
N PHE A 102 3.80 7.87 -18.21
CA PHE A 102 2.93 6.82 -17.67
C PHE A 102 2.39 5.88 -18.76
N SER A 103 2.53 4.57 -18.54
CA SER A 103 1.83 3.51 -19.28
C SER A 103 0.71 2.91 -18.42
N CYS A 104 -0.51 2.86 -18.96
CA CYS A 104 -1.69 2.34 -18.26
C CYS A 104 -2.13 1.03 -18.90
N GLU A 105 -1.95 -0.08 -18.19
CA GLU A 105 -2.32 -1.40 -18.69
C GLU A 105 -3.13 -2.15 -17.63
N LYS A 106 -4.12 -2.93 -18.07
CA LYS A 106 -4.90 -3.82 -17.19
C LYS A 106 -4.09 -5.02 -16.70
N THR A 107 -3.00 -5.35 -17.38
CA THR A 107 -2.12 -6.49 -17.11
C THR A 107 -1.05 -6.18 -16.07
N ASN A 108 -0.79 -4.90 -15.79
CA ASN A 108 0.20 -4.47 -14.81
C ASN A 108 -0.38 -4.54 -13.39
N VAL A 109 -0.63 -5.75 -12.91
CA VAL A 109 -1.05 -5.99 -11.53
C VAL A 109 0.15 -5.84 -10.62
N ILE A 110 0.17 -4.76 -9.83
CA ILE A 110 1.18 -4.55 -8.80
C ILE A 110 0.65 -5.13 -7.49
N ASP A 111 1.36 -6.13 -7.00
CA ASP A 111 1.15 -6.70 -5.67
C ASP A 111 1.78 -5.79 -4.61
N MET A 112 0.94 -5.09 -3.85
CA MET A 112 1.35 -4.22 -2.75
C MET A 112 1.30 -4.95 -1.39
N VAL A 113 1.36 -6.28 -1.39
CA VAL A 113 1.31 -7.21 -0.25
C VAL A 113 -0.06 -7.27 0.45
N THR A 114 -0.67 -6.13 0.70
CA THR A 114 -2.00 -5.99 1.33
C THR A 114 -3.15 -5.91 0.34
N TYR A 115 -2.85 -5.62 -0.93
CA TYR A 115 -3.83 -5.49 -2.00
C TYR A 115 -3.14 -5.52 -3.35
N ASP A 116 -3.92 -5.89 -4.36
CA ASP A 116 -3.51 -5.81 -5.75
C ASP A 116 -4.07 -4.57 -6.42
N ILE A 117 -3.24 -3.90 -7.20
CA ILE A 117 -3.67 -2.82 -8.09
C ILE A 117 -4.17 -3.46 -9.39
N LYS A 118 -5.49 -3.67 -9.51
CA LYS A 118 -6.12 -4.28 -10.69
C LYS A 118 -6.11 -3.38 -11.93
N TYR A 119 -6.13 -2.07 -11.72
CA TYR A 119 -5.96 -1.06 -12.77
C TYR A 119 -5.06 0.04 -12.24
N GLY A 120 -3.91 0.20 -12.87
CA GLY A 120 -2.93 1.21 -12.51
C GLY A 120 -2.14 1.69 -13.71
N CYS A 121 -1.59 2.89 -13.59
CA CYS A 121 -0.65 3.44 -14.53
C CYS A 121 0.73 3.47 -13.87
N VAL A 122 1.74 2.98 -14.58
CA VAL A 122 3.11 2.94 -14.11
C VAL A 122 3.98 3.85 -14.95
N SER A 123 4.84 4.61 -14.30
CA SER A 123 5.91 5.33 -14.98
C SER A 123 7.23 4.85 -14.40
N ALA A 124 8.08 4.28 -15.26
CA ALA A 124 9.43 3.94 -14.85
C ALA A 124 10.14 5.22 -14.39
N THR A 125 10.63 5.22 -13.17
CA THR A 125 11.70 6.13 -12.80
C THR A 125 12.94 5.47 -13.39
N GLY A 126 13.45 6.04 -14.49
CA GLY A 126 14.83 5.75 -14.85
C GLY A 126 15.74 6.01 -13.64
N HIS A 127 16.97 5.53 -13.67
CA HIS A 127 18.02 6.08 -12.83
C HIS A 127 18.24 7.56 -13.23
N GLU A 128 17.27 8.44 -12.96
CA GLU A 128 17.44 9.88 -13.08
C GLU A 128 18.52 10.22 -12.06
N SER A 129 19.71 10.45 -12.60
CA SER A 129 21.02 10.71 -12.00
C SER A 129 21.07 11.93 -11.05
N GLY A 130 19.99 12.25 -10.34
CA GLY A 130 19.88 13.41 -9.45
C GLY A 130 18.93 13.24 -8.27
N ASP A 131 17.98 12.31 -8.31
CA ASP A 131 17.26 11.90 -7.12
C ASP A 131 18.02 10.72 -6.52
N ASN A 132 18.70 10.97 -5.39
CA ASN A 132 19.14 9.93 -4.48
C ASN A 132 17.89 9.13 -4.07
N ILE A 133 17.48 8.13 -4.86
CA ILE A 133 16.54 7.09 -4.42
C ILE A 133 17.33 6.27 -3.39
N LEU A 134 17.41 6.91 -2.22
CA LEU A 134 17.81 6.52 -0.89
C LEU A 134 18.94 5.49 -0.83
N THR A 135 20.14 5.99 -0.47
CA THR A 135 21.27 5.17 -0.01
C THR A 135 20.92 4.27 1.19
N VAL A 136 19.80 4.55 1.85
CA VAL A 136 19.30 3.84 3.04
C VAL A 136 17.93 3.24 2.70
N TYR A 137 17.86 1.91 2.68
CA TYR A 137 16.67 1.15 2.31
C TYR A 137 16.57 -0.09 3.22
N PRO A 138 15.35 -0.58 3.50
CA PRO A 138 15.15 -1.69 4.43
C PRO A 138 15.93 -2.93 3.99
N LYS A 139 16.41 -3.70 4.97
CA LYS A 139 17.24 -4.89 4.77
C LYS A 139 16.57 -6.13 5.33
N LEU A 140 16.58 -7.20 4.53
CA LEU A 140 16.13 -8.53 4.94
C LEU A 140 17.28 -9.53 4.74
N GLU A 141 17.91 -9.92 5.84
CA GLU A 141 19.10 -10.78 5.81
C GLU A 141 18.78 -12.15 6.37
N LEU A 142 19.11 -13.22 5.61
CA LEU A 142 19.07 -14.58 6.13
C LEU A 142 20.31 -14.79 7.00
N VAL A 143 20.09 -14.96 8.30
CA VAL A 143 21.16 -15.12 9.30
C VAL A 143 21.55 -16.58 9.44
N GLU A 144 20.55 -17.47 9.44
CA GLU A 144 20.75 -18.88 9.75
C GLU A 144 19.69 -19.72 9.04
N GLU A 145 20.12 -20.81 8.41
CA GLU A 145 19.23 -21.86 7.91
C GLU A 145 19.76 -23.22 8.35
N LYS A 146 18.91 -24.02 9.01
CA LYS A 146 19.26 -25.33 9.56
C LYS A 146 18.15 -26.32 9.31
N VAL A 147 18.52 -27.52 8.84
CA VAL A 147 17.60 -28.66 8.74
C VAL A 147 17.77 -29.54 9.98
N LEU A 148 16.73 -29.67 10.79
CA LEU A 148 16.70 -30.42 12.04
C LEU A 148 15.47 -31.33 12.07
N ASN A 149 15.66 -32.63 12.29
CA ASN A 149 14.58 -33.60 12.50
C ASN A 149 13.48 -33.60 11.42
N GLY A 150 13.85 -33.35 10.16
CA GLY A 150 12.88 -33.28 9.04
C GLY A 150 12.16 -31.94 8.91
N GLU A 151 12.57 -30.92 9.65
CA GLU A 151 12.06 -29.55 9.56
C GLU A 151 13.18 -28.60 9.20
N THR A 152 12.88 -27.58 8.40
CA THR A 152 13.85 -26.53 8.06
C THR A 152 13.53 -25.29 8.85
N LEU A 153 14.50 -24.83 9.64
CA LEU A 153 14.43 -23.61 10.42
C LEU A 153 15.24 -22.52 9.73
N ALA A 154 14.63 -21.37 9.47
CA ALA A 154 15.30 -20.19 8.94
C ALA A 154 15.10 -18.99 9.86
N LYS A 155 16.16 -18.22 10.09
CA LYS A 155 16.12 -16.96 10.82
C LYS A 155 16.50 -15.80 9.92
N PHE A 156 15.65 -14.79 9.90
CA PHE A 156 15.85 -13.56 9.17
C PHE A 156 16.01 -12.40 10.14
N HIS A 157 16.92 -11.50 9.82
CA HIS A 157 17.01 -10.19 10.45
C HIS A 157 16.37 -9.15 9.52
N LEU A 158 15.41 -8.40 10.06
CA LEU A 158 14.67 -7.37 9.34
C LEU A 158 15.06 -6.02 9.92
N ASP A 159 15.65 -5.15 9.10
CA ASP A 159 15.87 -3.75 9.44
C ASP A 159 14.99 -2.86 8.57
N ALA A 160 13.99 -2.23 9.19
CA ALA A 160 13.05 -1.35 8.52
C ALA A 160 13.65 0.04 8.21
N GLU A 161 14.90 0.30 8.61
CA GLU A 161 15.70 1.47 8.26
C GLU A 161 14.95 2.80 8.51
N GLY A 162 14.35 2.89 9.69
CA GLY A 162 13.60 4.06 10.15
C GLY A 162 12.12 4.07 9.80
N SER A 163 11.63 3.10 9.01
CA SER A 163 10.19 2.96 8.81
C SER A 163 9.50 2.44 10.06
N LEU A 164 8.50 3.19 10.50
CA LEU A 164 7.63 2.84 11.63
C LEU A 164 6.40 2.04 11.19
N ARG A 165 6.29 1.71 9.89
CA ARG A 165 5.13 1.03 9.32
C ARG A 165 5.55 0.08 8.21
N TRP A 166 5.25 -1.19 8.39
CA TRP A 166 5.55 -2.21 7.40
C TRP A 166 4.52 -3.33 7.42
N VAL A 167 4.51 -4.11 6.35
CA VAL A 167 3.64 -5.26 6.18
C VAL A 167 4.47 -6.42 5.67
N LEU A 168 4.38 -7.56 6.35
CA LEU A 168 5.02 -8.81 5.98
C LEU A 168 3.96 -9.83 5.59
N ALA A 169 4.08 -10.42 4.40
CA ALA A 169 3.30 -11.58 4.00
C ALA A 169 4.20 -12.82 3.99
N LEU A 170 3.72 -13.87 4.64
CA LEU A 170 4.39 -15.16 4.75
C LEU A 170 3.60 -16.21 3.98
N ASN A 171 4.27 -17.02 3.19
CA ASN A 171 3.64 -18.11 2.47
C ASN A 171 3.35 -19.28 3.42
N THR A 172 2.09 -19.46 3.75
CA THR A 172 1.63 -20.48 4.71
C THR A 172 1.52 -21.89 4.16
N THR A 173 1.62 -22.09 2.84
CA THR A 173 1.49 -23.44 2.26
C THR A 173 2.61 -24.37 2.70
N SER A 174 3.75 -23.82 3.13
CA SER A 174 4.97 -24.55 3.48
C SER A 174 5.47 -24.26 4.88
N LEU A 175 4.78 -23.41 5.64
CA LEU A 175 5.16 -23.00 6.98
C LEU A 175 4.35 -23.75 8.04
N LYS A 176 5.07 -24.39 8.96
CA LYS A 176 4.52 -25.02 10.16
C LYS A 176 4.27 -23.97 11.25
N SER A 177 5.23 -23.07 11.44
CA SER A 177 5.14 -22.00 12.43
C SER A 177 6.03 -20.82 12.09
N PHE A 178 5.72 -19.65 12.65
CA PHE A 178 6.59 -18.50 12.64
C PHE A 178 6.61 -17.81 14.01
N GLN A 179 7.71 -17.15 14.31
CA GLN A 179 7.89 -16.27 15.45
C GLN A 179 8.54 -14.97 14.99
N LEU A 180 8.03 -13.85 15.46
CA LEU A 180 8.55 -12.52 15.21
C LEU A 180 8.85 -11.86 16.54
N ASP A 181 10.09 -11.44 16.72
CA ASP A 181 10.58 -10.76 17.91
C ASP A 181 11.06 -9.35 17.53
N GLU A 182 10.81 -8.36 18.39
CA GLU A 182 11.51 -7.06 18.28
C GLU A 182 12.91 -7.17 18.89
N VAL A 183 13.86 -6.49 18.25
CA VAL A 183 15.23 -6.35 18.73
C VAL A 183 15.37 -4.97 19.34
N ARG A 184 15.47 -4.89 20.68
CA ARG A 184 15.73 -3.64 21.41
C ARG A 184 17.20 -3.55 21.81
N GLU A 185 17.70 -2.32 21.86
CA GLU A 185 19.02 -2.01 22.43
C GLU A 185 18.83 -1.48 23.87
N PRO A 186 19.61 -1.97 24.88
CA PRO A 186 20.72 -2.92 24.77
C PRO A 186 20.28 -4.37 24.48
N PRO A 187 21.15 -5.18 23.82
CA PRO A 187 20.80 -6.42 23.10
C PRO A 187 20.36 -7.64 23.96
N GLY A 188 19.89 -7.43 25.19
CA GLY A 188 19.50 -8.49 26.12
C GLY A 188 18.02 -8.87 26.09
N GLU A 189 17.13 -7.99 25.63
CA GLU A 189 15.68 -8.19 25.74
C GLU A 189 15.04 -8.30 24.35
N ARG A 190 14.77 -9.55 23.95
CA ARG A 190 13.92 -9.86 22.79
C ARG A 190 12.49 -9.93 23.28
N HIS A 191 11.62 -9.11 22.71
CA HIS A 191 10.21 -9.15 23.05
C HIS A 191 9.43 -9.76 21.89
N MET A 192 8.71 -10.84 22.17
CA MET A 192 7.93 -11.57 21.18
C MET A 192 6.72 -10.73 20.78
N LEU A 193 6.66 -10.35 19.50
CA LEU A 193 5.54 -9.59 18.94
C LEU A 193 4.45 -10.51 18.42
N ALA A 194 4.86 -11.61 17.79
CA ALA A 194 3.93 -12.59 17.25
C ALA A 194 4.53 -13.98 17.28
N LEU A 195 3.72 -14.95 17.68
CA LEU A 195 4.02 -16.37 17.54
C LEU A 195 2.76 -17.04 17.01
N ARG A 196 2.91 -17.84 15.96
CA ARG A 196 1.80 -18.62 15.43
C ARG A 196 2.25 -20.00 15.02
N GLN A 197 1.52 -20.99 15.54
CA GLN A 197 1.58 -22.38 15.11
C GLN A 197 0.43 -22.63 14.14
N ASN A 198 0.69 -23.38 13.07
CA ASN A 198 -0.27 -23.70 12.00
C ASN A 198 -1.02 -22.44 11.51
N PRO A 199 -0.30 -21.47 10.92
CA PRO A 199 -0.90 -20.21 10.50
C PRO A 199 -2.03 -20.45 9.49
N ALA A 200 -3.23 -19.98 9.83
CA ALA A 200 -4.37 -20.02 8.93
C ALA A 200 -4.14 -19.05 7.76
N SER A 201 -4.57 -19.50 6.59
CA SER A 201 -4.26 -18.89 5.30
C SER A 201 -5.48 -18.22 4.68
N VAL A 202 -5.27 -17.08 4.03
CA VAL A 202 -6.17 -16.57 2.98
C VAL A 202 -5.37 -16.64 1.69
N GLU A 203 -5.79 -17.50 0.76
CA GLU A 203 -5.14 -17.67 -0.56
C GLU A 203 -3.65 -18.05 -0.50
N GLY A 204 -3.22 -18.81 0.52
CA GLY A 204 -1.81 -19.23 0.68
C GLY A 204 -0.96 -18.27 1.52
N TRP A 205 -1.46 -17.08 1.89
CA TRP A 205 -0.67 -16.06 2.58
C TRP A 205 -1.18 -15.74 3.99
N HIS A 206 -0.24 -15.43 4.89
CA HIS A 206 -0.50 -14.81 6.19
C HIS A 206 0.11 -13.42 6.25
N ILE A 207 -0.69 -12.41 6.59
CA ILE A 207 -0.28 -11.01 6.58
C ILE A 207 -0.13 -10.49 8.01
N ILE A 208 1.04 -9.93 8.31
CA ILE A 208 1.37 -9.24 9.56
C ILE A 208 1.54 -7.77 9.24
N GLN A 209 0.77 -6.91 9.90
CA GLN A 209 0.88 -5.45 9.76
C GLN A 209 1.44 -4.87 11.05
N PHE A 210 2.49 -4.07 10.93
CA PHE A 210 3.12 -3.40 12.05
C PHE A 210 3.05 -1.88 11.87
N VAL A 211 2.68 -1.18 12.94
CA VAL A 211 2.69 0.27 13.02
C VAL A 211 3.16 0.66 14.41
N SER A 212 4.11 1.57 14.50
CA SER A 212 4.59 2.11 15.77
C SER A 212 4.68 3.64 15.75
N GLY A 213 4.81 4.22 16.94
CA GLY A 213 5.02 5.65 17.14
C GLY A 213 6.50 6.04 16.98
N ARG A 214 6.79 7.34 17.16
CA ARG A 214 8.17 7.82 17.24
C ARG A 214 8.94 7.09 18.35
N GLY A 215 10.13 6.60 18.03
CA GLY A 215 10.95 5.79 18.94
C GLY A 215 10.54 4.31 19.01
N GLY A 216 9.64 3.86 18.13
CA GLY A 216 9.31 2.44 17.99
C GLY A 216 10.47 1.60 17.43
N PRO A 217 10.39 0.26 17.55
CA PRO A 217 11.42 -0.63 17.03
C PRO A 217 11.46 -0.59 15.50
N THR A 218 12.67 -0.63 14.95
CA THR A 218 12.91 -0.74 13.50
C THR A 218 13.58 -2.06 13.13
N LYS A 219 14.08 -2.81 14.11
CA LYS A 219 14.80 -4.06 13.92
C LYS A 219 14.02 -5.23 14.50
N PHE A 220 13.94 -6.33 13.75
CA PHE A 220 13.15 -7.50 14.12
C PHE A 220 13.89 -8.79 13.73
N ASP A 221 13.69 -9.84 14.52
CA ASP A 221 14.12 -11.18 14.19
C ASP A 221 12.89 -12.02 13.84
N LEU A 222 12.90 -12.63 12.65
CA LEU A 222 11.85 -13.53 12.17
C LEU A 222 12.39 -14.95 12.11
N SER A 223 11.79 -15.85 12.86
CA SER A 223 12.08 -17.28 12.81
C SER A 223 10.96 -18.02 12.11
N LEU A 224 11.28 -18.79 11.08
CA LEU A 224 10.36 -19.61 10.30
C LEU A 224 10.69 -21.08 10.45
N THR A 225 9.67 -21.91 10.58
CA THR A 225 9.79 -23.37 10.58
C THR A 225 8.97 -23.95 9.44
N SER A 226 9.62 -24.70 8.55
CA SER A 226 8.97 -25.35 7.40
C SER A 226 8.31 -26.67 7.78
N LEU A 227 7.28 -27.04 7.01
CA LEU A 227 6.72 -28.40 6.95
C LEU A 227 7.63 -29.39 6.21
N HIS A 228 8.64 -28.90 5.47
CA HIS A 228 9.48 -29.72 4.60
C HIS A 228 10.93 -29.81 5.08
N SER A 229 11.55 -30.96 4.79
CA SER A 229 12.95 -31.28 5.09
C SER A 229 13.96 -30.77 4.04
N ALA A 230 13.65 -29.67 3.34
CA ALA A 230 14.50 -29.11 2.30
C ALA A 230 14.79 -27.62 2.55
N PRO A 231 15.95 -27.10 2.12
CA PRO A 231 16.23 -25.67 2.21
C PRO A 231 15.13 -24.85 1.54
N PHE A 232 14.76 -23.72 2.13
CA PHE A 232 13.68 -22.87 1.63
C PHE A 232 13.87 -22.46 0.17
N LYS A 233 15.12 -22.25 -0.27
CA LYS A 233 15.45 -21.99 -1.66
C LYS A 233 15.00 -23.11 -2.60
N THR A 234 15.10 -24.36 -2.20
CA THR A 234 14.63 -25.52 -2.98
C THR A 234 13.12 -25.67 -2.91
N ILE A 235 12.51 -25.39 -1.74
CA ILE A 235 11.05 -25.41 -1.63
C ILE A 235 10.43 -24.27 -2.47
N SER A 236 11.13 -23.14 -2.63
CA SER A 236 10.68 -22.01 -3.45
C SER A 236 10.29 -22.43 -4.86
N GLU A 237 11.05 -23.32 -5.49
CA GLU A 237 10.76 -23.82 -6.85
C GLU A 237 9.42 -24.57 -6.96
N THR A 238 8.86 -25.03 -5.85
CA THR A 238 7.57 -25.74 -5.80
C THR A 238 6.37 -24.87 -5.42
N PHE A 239 6.57 -23.61 -5.05
CA PHE A 239 5.48 -22.72 -4.65
C PHE A 239 4.78 -22.06 -5.84
N HIS A 240 3.49 -21.76 -5.68
CA HIS A 240 2.84 -20.77 -6.53
C HIS A 240 3.59 -19.42 -6.42
N ASN A 241 4.13 -18.95 -7.54
CA ASN A 241 4.98 -17.76 -7.69
C ASN A 241 6.41 -17.84 -7.12
N GLY A 242 6.80 -18.95 -6.49
CA GLY A 242 8.17 -19.18 -6.04
C GLY A 242 8.68 -18.28 -4.92
N LEU A 243 7.79 -17.72 -4.09
CA LEU A 243 8.15 -16.78 -3.01
C LEU A 243 7.77 -17.32 -1.63
N LEU A 244 8.73 -17.28 -0.70
CA LEU A 244 8.53 -17.57 0.71
C LEU A 244 7.89 -16.39 1.47
N LEU A 245 8.39 -15.18 1.25
CA LEU A 245 7.88 -13.99 1.92
C LEU A 245 7.94 -12.74 1.03
N LYS A 246 7.04 -11.81 1.32
CA LYS A 246 7.00 -10.47 0.72
C LYS A 246 6.97 -9.46 1.84
N TRP A 247 7.84 -8.46 1.78
CA TRP A 247 7.92 -7.44 2.81
C TRP A 247 7.79 -6.07 2.17
N ARG A 248 6.81 -5.30 2.63
CA ARG A 248 6.58 -3.92 2.22
C ARG A 248 6.85 -2.97 3.37
N THR A 249 7.62 -1.94 3.11
CA THR A 249 8.01 -0.95 4.10
C THR A 249 7.61 0.43 3.63
N ASP A 250 6.74 1.12 4.37
CA ASP A 250 6.16 2.40 3.97
C ASP A 250 6.97 3.54 4.61
N VAL A 251 7.38 4.53 3.81
CA VAL A 251 8.23 5.65 4.27
C VAL A 251 7.53 6.97 3.99
N ASN A 252 7.46 7.83 5.01
CA ASN A 252 6.86 9.16 4.89
C ASN A 252 7.80 10.15 4.20
N MET A 253 8.07 9.93 2.91
CA MET A 253 8.93 10.76 2.08
C MET A 253 8.39 10.83 0.65
N THR A 254 8.48 12.02 0.05
CA THR A 254 8.04 12.27 -1.33
C THR A 254 9.27 12.47 -2.22
N THR A 255 9.32 11.78 -3.37
CA THR A 255 10.38 11.96 -4.38
C THR A 255 10.09 13.17 -5.29
N ALA A 256 11.10 13.74 -5.94
CA ALA A 256 10.89 14.92 -6.77
C ALA A 256 9.99 14.62 -7.98
N LYS A 257 10.12 13.42 -8.57
CA LYS A 257 9.21 12.99 -9.65
C LYS A 257 7.77 12.82 -9.17
N LEU A 258 7.55 12.28 -7.97
CA LEU A 258 6.21 12.16 -7.40
C LEU A 258 5.61 13.54 -7.13
N GLU A 259 6.38 14.46 -6.57
CA GLU A 259 5.95 15.85 -6.35
C GLU A 259 5.60 16.56 -7.66
N ARG A 260 6.42 16.42 -8.71
CA ARG A 260 6.15 16.95 -10.05
C ARG A 260 4.86 16.38 -10.65
N THR A 261 4.67 15.07 -10.55
CA THR A 261 3.47 14.38 -11.03
C THR A 261 2.22 14.90 -10.30
N ILE A 262 2.27 15.00 -8.98
CA ILE A 262 1.17 15.52 -8.14
C ILE A 262 0.80 16.96 -8.52
N LYS A 263 1.80 17.83 -8.73
CA LYS A 263 1.57 19.24 -9.11
C LYS A 263 0.94 19.41 -10.49
N ARG A 264 1.18 18.47 -11.41
CA ARG A 264 0.65 18.49 -12.78
C ARG A 264 -0.77 17.93 -12.88
N LEU A 265 -1.18 17.10 -11.93
CA LEU A 265 -2.53 16.54 -11.92
C LEU A 265 -3.60 17.64 -11.74
N PRO A 266 -4.80 17.43 -12.30
CA PRO A 266 -5.87 18.40 -12.17
C PRO A 266 -6.32 18.66 -10.73
N LYS A 267 -6.77 19.88 -10.45
CA LYS A 267 -7.21 20.29 -9.11
C LYS A 267 -8.44 19.55 -8.57
N TRP A 268 -9.23 18.94 -9.45
CA TRP A 268 -10.38 18.11 -9.04
C TRP A 268 -9.98 16.71 -8.59
N VAL A 269 -8.71 16.31 -8.79
CA VAL A 269 -8.17 15.06 -8.28
C VAL A 269 -7.79 15.24 -6.82
N SER A 270 -8.30 14.36 -5.97
CA SER A 270 -7.93 14.27 -4.57
C SER A 270 -6.97 13.11 -4.36
N PHE A 271 -5.91 13.35 -3.60
CA PHE A 271 -4.95 12.31 -3.24
C PHE A 271 -5.45 11.58 -2.00
N PHE A 272 -5.51 10.26 -2.09
CA PHE A 272 -5.90 9.41 -0.98
C PHE A 272 -4.84 8.34 -0.78
N GLY A 273 -4.09 8.46 0.32
CA GLY A 273 -3.31 7.33 0.84
C GLY A 273 -4.28 6.29 1.41
N LYS A 274 -4.10 5.01 1.08
CA LYS A 274 -4.92 3.97 1.71
C LYS A 274 -4.65 3.96 3.22
N SER A 275 -5.65 3.60 4.02
CA SER A 275 -5.40 3.20 5.41
C SER A 275 -4.35 2.09 5.51
N THR A 276 -4.25 1.26 4.46
CA THR A 276 -3.25 0.21 4.30
C THR A 276 -1.94 0.66 3.67
N SER A 277 -1.83 1.81 3.00
CA SER A 277 -0.60 2.40 2.45
C SER A 277 -0.74 3.93 2.45
N PRO A 278 -0.52 4.59 3.59
CA PRO A 278 -0.79 6.01 3.75
C PRO A 278 0.35 6.89 3.24
N TYR A 279 1.54 6.30 3.03
CA TYR A 279 2.75 7.04 2.71
C TYR A 279 3.10 7.00 1.22
N PRO A 280 3.68 8.09 0.69
CA PRO A 280 3.93 8.26 -0.74
C PRO A 280 5.10 7.43 -1.29
N LEU A 281 5.95 6.87 -0.43
CA LEU A 281 7.05 5.99 -0.83
C LEU A 281 6.90 4.62 -0.15
N THR A 282 7.09 3.56 -0.93
CA THR A 282 7.12 2.18 -0.42
C THR A 282 8.29 1.41 -1.02
N TYR A 283 8.88 0.56 -0.19
CA TYR A 283 9.87 -0.44 -0.60
C TYR A 283 9.23 -1.81 -0.62
N LEU A 284 9.58 -2.61 -1.62
CA LEU A 284 9.13 -3.99 -1.76
C LEU A 284 10.33 -4.93 -1.83
N ILE A 285 10.42 -5.83 -0.86
CA ILE A 285 11.37 -6.95 -0.87
C ILE A 285 10.57 -8.23 -1.11
N LYS A 286 10.99 -9.01 -2.11
CA LYS A 286 10.43 -10.33 -2.42
C LYS A 286 11.55 -11.34 -2.22
N TYR A 287 11.35 -12.30 -1.31
CA TYR A 287 12.35 -13.33 -1.03
C TYR A 287 11.84 -14.69 -1.50
N PRO A 288 12.61 -15.41 -2.33
CA PRO A 288 12.24 -16.72 -2.84
C PRO A 288 12.21 -17.78 -1.74
#